data_AF-A0A1B9L2Q5-F1
#
_entry.id   AF-A0A1B9L2Q5-F1
#
_cell.length_a   1.000
_cell.length_b   1.000
_cell.length_c   1.000
_cell.angle_alpha   90.00
_cell.angle_beta   90.00
_cell.angle_gamma   90.00
#
_symmetry.space_group_name_H-M   'P 1'
#
loop_
_entity.id
_entity.type
_entity.pdbx_description
1 polymer ?
#
loop_
_entity_poly.entity_id
_entity_poly.type
_entity_poly.pdbx_seq_one_letter_code
_entity_poly.pdbx_strand_id
1 'polypeptide(L)' 'MHDLRLLFLNGLFYLLDNNYTASNVANYAFEFYLDHRITDAKLAYVINYLSGIDASPEFEMDKDDVISFINSNLLQS' A
#
# COMPACT_ATOMS: atom_id res chain seq x y z
N MET A 1 3.89 -14.28 15.26
CA MET A 1 3.33 -13.09 14.58
C MET A 1 3.75 -13.19 13.13
N HIS A 2 2.82 -13.24 12.19
CA HIS A 2 3.18 -13.06 10.79
C HIS A 2 3.74 -11.65 10.63
N ASP A 3 4.84 -11.51 9.89
CA ASP A 3 5.40 -10.20 9.57
C ASP A 3 4.35 -9.44 8.74
N LEU A 4 3.68 -8.45 9.36
CA LEU A 4 2.64 -7.66 8.73
C LEU A 4 3.16 -6.93 7.48
N ARG A 5 4.45 -6.60 7.44
CA ARG A 5 5.07 -6.00 6.26
C ARG A 5 5.06 -6.99 5.10
N LEU A 6 5.46 -8.24 5.35
CA LEU A 6 5.43 -9.29 4.33
C LEU A 6 4.00 -9.58 3.87
N LEU A 7 3.05 -9.66 4.81
CA LEU A 7 1.64 -9.88 4.48
C LEU A 7 1.10 -8.75 3.59
N PHE A 8 1.35 -7.50 3.98
CA PHE A 8 0.92 -6.33 3.23
C PHE A 8 1.52 -6.31 1.81
N LEU A 9 2.84 -6.52 1.70
CA LEU A 9 3.55 -6.51 0.42
C LEU A 9 3.08 -7.62 -0.52
N ASN A 10 2.80 -8.82 0.00
CA ASN A 10 2.32 -9.92 -0.84
C ASN A 10 0.96 -9.60 -1.49
N GLY A 11 0.02 -9.05 -0.71
CA GLY A 11 -1.28 -8.65 -1.27
C GLY A 11 -1.16 -7.47 -2.23
N LEU A 12 -0.29 -6.50 -1.92
CA LEU A 12 -0.06 -5.34 -2.78
C LEU A 12 0.58 -5.74 -4.12
N PHE A 13 1.61 -6.58 -4.12
CA PHE A 13 2.23 -7.06 -5.35
C PHE A 13 1.28 -7.92 -6.19
N TYR A 14 0.42 -8.71 -5.56
CA TYR A 14 -0.64 -9.43 -6.28
C TYR A 14 -1.55 -8.47 -7.06
N LEU A 15 -1.97 -7.36 -6.45
CA LEU A 15 -2.79 -6.34 -7.12
C LEU A 15 -2.04 -5.65 -8.27
N LEU A 16 -0.77 -5.30 -8.03
CA LEU A 16 0.09 -4.66 -9.03
C LEU A 16 0.30 -5.55 -10.26
N ASP A 17 0.40 -6.86 -10.10
CA ASP A 17 0.68 -7.79 -11.21
C ASP A 17 -0.56 -8.25 -11.99
N ASN A 18 -1.74 -8.25 -11.37
CA ASN A 18 -2.93 -8.87 -11.98
C ASN A 18 -4.01 -7.88 -12.42
N ASN A 19 -4.32 -6.86 -11.61
CA ASN A 19 -5.46 -5.98 -11.88
C ASN A 19 -5.28 -4.63 -11.18
N TYR A 20 -4.21 -3.94 -11.54
CA TYR A 20 -3.89 -2.65 -10.97
C TYR A 20 -4.96 -1.61 -11.31
N THR A 21 -5.53 -1.01 -10.26
CA THR A 21 -6.22 0.28 -10.30
C THR A 21 -5.91 1.01 -8.99
N ALA A 22 -5.88 2.34 -9.04
CA ALA A 22 -5.69 3.16 -7.83
C ALA A 22 -6.73 2.80 -6.75
N SER A 23 -8.00 2.64 -7.13
CA SER A 23 -9.09 2.23 -6.23
C SER A 23 -8.85 0.88 -5.55
N ASN A 24 -8.35 -0.13 -6.26
CA ASN A 24 -8.10 -1.45 -5.68
C ASN A 24 -6.99 -1.39 -4.63
N VAL A 25 -5.92 -0.64 -4.93
CA VAL A 25 -4.81 -0.44 -3.99
C VAL A 25 -5.26 0.37 -2.77
N ALA A 26 -6.06 1.42 -2.99
CA ALA A 26 -6.59 2.25 -1.91
C ALA A 26 -7.50 1.45 -0.97
N ASN A 27 -8.45 0.68 -1.53
CA ASN A 27 -9.34 -0.18 -0.75
C ASN A 27 -8.55 -1.24 0.03
N TYR A 28 -7.59 -1.91 -0.61
CA TYR A 28 -6.75 -2.90 0.05
C TYR A 28 -5.97 -2.31 1.23
N ALA A 29 -5.36 -1.13 1.05
CA ALA A 29 -4.64 -0.46 2.13
C ALA A 29 -5.57 -0.08 3.29
N PHE A 30 -6.76 0.43 2.97
CA PHE A 30 -7.76 0.79 3.98
C PHE A 30 -8.26 -0.43 4.76
N GLU A 31 -8.61 -1.52 4.09
CA GLU A 31 -9.02 -2.77 4.74
C GLU A 31 -7.91 -3.34 5.63
N PHE A 32 -6.66 -3.34 5.12
CA PHE A 32 -5.52 -3.81 5.90
C PHE A 32 -5.31 -3.01 7.20
N TYR A 33 -5.51 -1.69 7.14
CA TYR A 33 -5.47 -0.81 8.31
C TYR A 33 -6.55 -1.14 9.35
N LEU A 34 -7.76 -1.49 8.91
CA LEU A 34 -8.86 -1.86 9.80
C LEU A 34 -8.64 -3.23 10.47
N ASP A 35 -8.07 -4.18 9.73
CA ASP A 35 -7.91 -5.57 10.19
C ASP A 35 -6.70 -5.79 11.10
N HIS A 36 -5.71 -4.89 11.05
CA HIS A 36 -4.43 -5.09 11.74
C HIS A 36 -4.05 -3.92 12.64
N ARG A 37 -3.59 -4.24 13.85
CA ARG A 37 -2.92 -3.26 14.71
C ARG A 37 -1.47 -3.04 14.25
N ILE A 38 -1.26 -2.04 13.40
CA ILE A 38 0.04 -1.73 12.82
C ILE A 38 0.88 -0.93 13.82
N THR A 39 2.03 -1.48 14.25
CA THR A 39 2.99 -0.80 15.13
C THR A 39 4.25 -0.32 14.40
N ASP A 40 4.52 -0.86 13.21
CA ASP A 40 5.63 -0.41 12.35
C ASP A 40 5.26 0.95 11.71
N ALA A 41 6.00 1.99 12.08
CA ALA A 41 5.74 3.35 11.61
C ALA A 41 5.90 3.52 10.09
N LYS A 42 6.85 2.81 9.46
CA LYS A 42 7.03 2.87 8.00
C LYS A 42 5.87 2.19 7.29
N LEU A 43 5.45 1.03 7.79
CA LEU A 43 4.29 0.32 7.26
C LEU A 43 3.00 1.14 7.43
N ALA A 44 2.80 1.75 8.60
CA ALA A 44 1.65 2.61 8.87
C ALA A 44 1.61 3.83 7.93
N TYR A 45 2.76 4.45 7.66
CA TYR A 45 2.87 5.56 6.71
C TYR A 45 2.47 5.14 5.30
N VAL A 46 3.02 4.02 4.81
CA VAL A 46 2.72 3.51 3.45
C VAL A 46 1.24 3.15 3.31
N ILE A 47 0.68 2.46 4.29
CA ILE A 47 -0.74 2.07 4.28
C ILE A 47 -1.65 3.29 4.26
N ASN A 48 -1.40 4.27 5.13
CA ASN A 48 -2.19 5.50 5.18
C ASN A 48 -2.12 6.25 3.84
N TYR A 49 -0.91 6.42 3.30
CA TYR A 49 -0.73 7.11 2.02
C TYR A 49 -1.47 6.38 0.89
N LEU A 50 -1.29 5.06 0.76
CA LEU A 50 -1.93 4.27 -0.27
C LEU A 50 -3.45 4.27 -0.15
N SER A 51 -4.03 4.35 1.06
CA SER A 51 -5.50 4.47 1.22
C SER A 51 -6.09 5.76 0.63
N GLY A 52 -5.25 6.77 0.33
CA GLY A 52 -5.69 8.06 -0.20
C GLY A 52 -5.45 8.27 -1.71
N ILE A 53 -4.84 7.32 -2.41
CA ILE A 53 -4.43 7.54 -3.82
C ILE A 53 -5.59 7.61 -4.81
N ASP A 54 -6.80 7.24 -4.41
CA ASP A 54 -8.01 7.30 -5.25
C ASP A 54 -8.99 8.40 -4.77
N ALA A 55 -8.55 9.28 -3.86
CA ALA A 55 -9.42 10.32 -3.30
C ALA A 55 -9.74 11.44 -4.30
N SER A 56 -8.79 11.78 -5.17
CA SER A 56 -8.93 12.77 -6.24
C SER A 56 -7.77 12.67 -7.24
N PRO A 57 -7.90 13.24 -8.46
CA PRO A 57 -6.90 13.09 -9.54
C PRO A 57 -5.49 13.56 -9.17
N GLU A 58 -5.36 14.53 -8.26
CA GLU A 58 -4.06 15.02 -7.79
C GLU A 58 -3.30 14.04 -6.88
N PHE A 59 -3.97 13.02 -6.35
CA PHE A 59 -3.37 11.95 -5.55
C PHE A 59 -3.28 10.62 -6.29
N GLU A 60 -3.86 10.55 -7.50
CA GLU A 60 -3.83 9.35 -8.33
C GLU A 60 -2.39 9.01 -8.70
N MET A 61 -1.96 7.85 -8.24
CA MET A 61 -0.69 7.24 -8.63
C MET A 61 -0.97 6.24 -9.74
N ASP A 62 -0.01 6.07 -10.64
CA ASP A 62 0.01 4.90 -11.50
C ASP A 62 0.77 3.73 -10.85
N LYS A 63 0.87 2.59 -11.58
CA LYS A 63 1.52 1.38 -11.07
C LYS A 63 2.98 1.63 -10.71
N ASP A 64 3.71 2.37 -11.54
CA ASP A 64 5.15 2.59 -11.37
C ASP A 64 5.42 3.60 -10.24
N ASP A 65 4.53 4.57 -10.05
CA ASP A 65 4.53 5.48 -8.91
C ASP A 65 4.32 4.72 -7.59
N VAL A 66 3.36 3.80 -7.53
CA VAL A 66 3.11 2.96 -6.34
C VAL A 66 4.35 2.11 -6.02
N ILE A 67 4.96 1.46 -7.02
CA ILE A 67 6.17 0.66 -6.84
C ILE A 67 7.32 1.53 -6.32
N SER A 68 7.53 2.71 -6.92
CA SER A 68 8.57 3.66 -6.51
C SER A 68 8.36 4.12 -5.07
N PHE A 69 7.12 4.47 -4.72
CA PHE A 69 6.74 4.89 -3.38
C PHE A 69 7.05 3.81 -2.33
N ILE A 70 6.67 2.56 -2.58
CA ILE A 70 6.94 1.43 -1.66
C ILE A 70 8.44 1.20 -1.51
N ASN A 71 9.19 1.23 -2.62
CA ASN A 71 10.63 1.03 -2.61
C ASN A 71 11.33 2.06 -1.71
N SER A 72 10.98 3.34 -1.86
CA SER A 72 11.57 4.44 -1.09
C SER A 72 11.17 4.45 0.38
N ASN A 73 9.95 4.00 0.72
CA ASN A 73 9.41 4.21 2.06
C ASN A 73 9.34 2.93 2.92
N LEU A 74 9.43 1.74 2.32
CA LEU A 74 9.28 0.47 3.04
C LEU A 74 10.42 -0.53 2.82
N LEU A 75 11.06 -0.53 1.64
CA LEU A 75 12.04 -1.55 1.26
C LEU A 75 13.49 -1.09 1.33
N GLN A 76 13.80 0.19 1.11
CA GLN A 76 15.13 0.72 1.41
C GLN A 76 15.28 0.92 2.92
N SER A 77 15.89 -0.06 3.60
CA SER A 77 16.34 -0.02 5.00
C SER A 77 17.55 -0.92 5.17
#